data_AF-A0AAV6NZ41-F1
#
_entry.id   AF-A0AAV6NZ41-F1
#
_cell.length_a   1.000
_cell.length_b   1.000
_cell.length_c   1.000
_cell.angle_alpha   90.00
_cell.angle_beta   90.00
_cell.angle_gamma   90.00
#
_symmetry.space_group_name_H-M   'P 1'
#
loop_
_entity.id
_entity.type
_entity.pdbx_description
1 polymer ?
#
loop_
_entity_poly.entity_id
_entity_poly.type
_entity_poly.pdbx_seq_one_letter_code
_entity_poly.pdbx_strand_id
1 'polypeptide(L)'
;MATGLSIYVPCFNTGTNLSSKRQLLRRNANCQVRFRYFRKASFQKNLTTSSLKSPPEEPKSTASSEQLRRNGPGKKSSNSLLSASVSVPLLNRFRDADFKFDQLALDILAIALPAALALAADPIASLIDTAFVGHIGSTELAAVGVSASVFNLVSKLFNVPLLNITTSFVAEEQALIHTNEKNTAQINIDGIEENQGKKLLSSVSTSLALAAGLGIAEAVMLSLGSGSLMDIMGIPVGSSMRAPAEQFLSLRAFGAPPIVIALAAQGTFRGFKDTKTPLYATAAGNLLNAVLDPLLIFFCGFGIGGAAIATVISEYLIAFVLLWRLNGEISFTLSSIDGGRVARYLKSGGLLMGRTLAVLVTLTLATSMAAREGTVPMAGYQICVQIWLAISLLTDALALAGQALLASSYTLQDYEHSRQVIYRTLQIGLISGISLSIILFLGFGAFSGLFSADAEVLEIARSGLWFVAGSQPVNALAFVVDGLYYGVSDFGYAAYSMVLVGLISSLYLLVVTPAFGLPGVWSGLFLFMMLRLIAGIWRLGTKSFKLLELQLAPLQCNSQQFQSMSDSPPQYSPISITIKIEMEGCTQEQASAYRRRNETTMYVKK
;
A
#
# COMPACT_ATOMS: atom_id res chain seq x y z
N MET A 1 -27.63 -12.10 -51.69
CA MET A 1 -26.63 -12.67 -50.76
C MET A 1 -26.94 -12.08 -49.38
N ALA A 2 -27.52 -12.76 -48.38
CA ALA A 2 -27.68 -14.20 -48.12
C ALA A 2 -26.34 -14.96 -48.10
N THR A 3 -25.99 -15.76 -47.09
CA THR A 3 -26.67 -16.33 -45.89
C THR A 3 -25.93 -15.95 -44.59
N GLY A 4 -26.39 -16.05 -43.32
CA GLY A 4 -27.27 -17.01 -42.59
C GLY A 4 -26.42 -17.75 -41.52
N LEU A 5 -26.86 -18.12 -40.30
CA LEU A 5 -28.19 -18.14 -39.66
C LEU A 5 -28.08 -18.23 -38.09
N SER A 6 -29.19 -17.92 -37.37
CA SER A 6 -29.65 -18.26 -35.99
C SER A 6 -28.68 -18.81 -34.90
N ILE A 7 -28.67 -18.33 -33.64
CA ILE A 7 -29.73 -18.16 -32.60
C ILE A 7 -30.19 -19.47 -31.93
N TYR A 8 -30.13 -19.54 -30.58
CA TYR A 8 -31.22 -20.08 -29.76
C TYR A 8 -31.22 -19.56 -28.30
N VAL A 9 -32.41 -19.21 -27.79
CA VAL A 9 -32.72 -18.83 -26.39
C VAL A 9 -34.10 -19.41 -26.04
N PRO A 10 -34.32 -19.98 -24.83
CA PRO A 10 -35.65 -20.32 -24.33
C PRO A 10 -36.17 -19.28 -23.30
N CYS A 11 -37.49 -19.03 -23.30
CA CYS A 11 -38.16 -18.04 -22.44
C CYS A 11 -39.03 -18.68 -21.33
N PHE A 12 -39.54 -17.83 -20.44
CA PHE A 12 -40.53 -18.10 -19.38
C PHE A 12 -41.77 -18.91 -19.83
N ASN A 13 -42.19 -19.90 -19.02
CA ASN A 13 -43.55 -20.12 -18.49
C ASN A 13 -43.61 -21.41 -17.63
N THR A 14 -44.59 -21.67 -16.74
CA THR A 14 -45.74 -20.92 -16.17
C THR A 14 -45.73 -21.08 -14.63
N GLY A 15 -46.39 -20.19 -13.87
CA GLY A 15 -46.56 -20.33 -12.42
C GLY A 15 -47.88 -20.98 -11.97
N THR A 16 -47.88 -21.66 -10.82
CA THR A 16 -49.09 -22.10 -10.08
C THR A 16 -48.86 -22.02 -8.57
N ASN A 17 -49.75 -21.33 -7.85
CA ASN A 17 -49.83 -21.40 -6.39
C ASN A 17 -50.35 -22.76 -5.93
N LEU A 18 -49.76 -23.36 -4.89
CA LEU A 18 -50.53 -24.22 -3.98
C LEU A 18 -49.95 -24.29 -2.55
N SER A 19 -50.51 -23.50 -1.65
CA SER A 19 -50.28 -23.60 -0.22
C SER A 19 -51.15 -24.71 0.40
N SER A 20 -50.60 -25.91 0.65
CA SER A 20 -51.08 -26.82 1.72
C SER A 20 -50.25 -28.10 1.87
N LYS A 21 -49.45 -28.20 2.96
CA LYS A 21 -49.52 -29.28 3.97
C LYS A 21 -48.36 -29.17 4.98
N ARG A 22 -48.70 -29.03 6.27
CA ARG A 22 -47.80 -29.33 7.40
C ARG A 22 -48.03 -30.78 7.86
N GLN A 23 -47.11 -31.25 8.72
CA GLN A 23 -47.19 -32.41 9.62
C GLN A 23 -46.93 -33.82 9.04
N LEU A 24 -46.43 -34.68 9.95
CA LEU A 24 -46.16 -36.13 9.84
C LEU A 24 -45.04 -36.47 8.83
N LEU A 25 -43.83 -36.91 9.24
CA LEU A 25 -43.53 -37.91 10.27
C LEU A 25 -42.22 -37.64 11.05
N ARG A 26 -42.18 -38.01 12.34
CA ARG A 26 -40.93 -38.27 13.10
C ARG A 26 -40.44 -39.69 12.83
N ARG A 27 -39.13 -39.89 12.61
CA ARG A 27 -38.38 -41.04 13.15
C ARG A 27 -36.87 -40.81 13.10
N ASN A 28 -36.18 -41.00 14.23
CA ASN A 28 -34.72 -41.08 14.29
C ASN A 28 -34.27 -42.48 13.89
N ALA A 29 -33.15 -42.58 13.19
CA ALA A 29 -32.32 -43.78 13.13
C ALA A 29 -30.84 -43.37 12.91
N ASN A 30 -29.96 -43.73 13.84
CA ASN A 30 -28.52 -43.59 13.66
C ASN A 30 -28.01 -44.74 12.77
N CYS A 31 -27.27 -44.43 11.70
CA CYS A 31 -26.33 -45.38 11.11
C CYS A 31 -25.16 -44.61 10.47
N GLN A 32 -23.92 -45.04 10.74
CA GLN A 32 -22.72 -44.39 10.21
C GLN A 32 -22.35 -44.98 8.84
N VAL A 33 -21.95 -44.12 7.90
CA VAL A 33 -21.03 -44.49 6.81
C VAL A 33 -19.89 -43.48 6.74
N ARG A 34 -18.71 -43.95 6.35
CA ARG A 34 -17.40 -43.35 6.55
C ARG A 34 -16.82 -42.88 5.22
N PHE A 35 -16.50 -41.60 5.08
CA PHE A 35 -15.67 -41.12 3.96
C PHE A 35 -14.19 -41.04 4.37
N ARG A 36 -13.31 -41.51 3.47
CA ARG A 36 -11.84 -41.51 3.63
C ARG A 36 -11.25 -40.41 2.77
N TYR A 37 -10.19 -39.75 3.27
CA TYR A 37 -9.27 -39.00 2.42
C TYR A 37 -8.61 -39.93 1.39
N PHE A 38 -8.60 -39.52 0.12
CA PHE A 38 -7.90 -40.24 -0.94
C PHE A 38 -6.44 -39.78 -1.02
N ARG A 39 -5.50 -40.66 -0.69
CA ARG A 39 -4.06 -40.48 -0.95
C ARG A 39 -3.76 -41.11 -2.30
N LYS A 40 -3.41 -40.32 -3.32
CA LYS A 40 -3.19 -40.80 -4.70
C LYS A 40 -1.70 -41.10 -4.92
N ALA A 41 -1.34 -42.38 -4.97
CA ALA A 41 0.03 -42.82 -5.24
C ALA A 41 0.04 -44.15 -6.01
N SER A 42 0.35 -44.09 -7.31
CA SER A 42 0.83 -45.22 -8.12
C SER A 42 1.13 -44.73 -9.54
N PHE A 43 2.36 -44.90 -10.04
CA PHE A 43 2.70 -46.06 -10.86
C PHE A 43 4.21 -46.13 -11.10
N GLN A 44 4.79 -47.33 -10.93
CA GLN A 44 6.12 -47.66 -11.40
C GLN A 44 6.03 -49.09 -11.94
N LYS A 45 6.56 -49.33 -13.14
CA LYS A 45 6.43 -50.61 -13.84
C LYS A 45 7.81 -51.06 -14.31
N ASN A 46 8.19 -52.28 -13.95
CA ASN A 46 9.52 -52.82 -14.27
C ASN A 46 9.65 -53.15 -15.76
N LEU A 47 10.86 -52.97 -16.29
CA LEU A 47 11.43 -53.74 -17.40
C LEU A 47 12.96 -53.75 -17.25
N THR A 48 13.64 -54.64 -17.97
CA THR A 48 14.87 -55.29 -17.48
C THR A 48 16.12 -55.07 -18.34
N THR A 49 17.23 -55.66 -17.85
CA THR A 49 18.35 -56.29 -18.59
C THR A 49 19.55 -55.44 -19.08
N SER A 50 20.74 -56.05 -18.90
CA SER A 50 22.09 -55.66 -19.43
C SER A 50 22.74 -54.41 -18.81
N SER A 51 24.08 -54.29 -18.68
CA SER A 51 25.20 -55.26 -18.71
C SER A 51 26.50 -54.62 -18.13
N LEU A 52 27.47 -55.45 -17.69
CA LEU A 52 28.90 -55.22 -17.36
C LEU A 52 29.46 -53.76 -17.51
N LYS A 53 30.26 -53.20 -16.57
CA LYS A 53 31.60 -53.67 -16.11
C LYS A 53 32.17 -52.82 -14.93
N SER A 54 33.33 -53.20 -14.38
CA SER A 54 34.14 -52.53 -13.32
C SER A 54 35.64 -52.87 -13.50
N PRO A 55 36.63 -52.49 -12.63
CA PRO A 55 36.83 -51.36 -11.68
C PRO A 55 38.05 -50.49 -12.19
N PRO A 56 39.14 -50.04 -11.47
CA PRO A 56 39.48 -49.80 -10.04
C PRO A 56 40.27 -48.47 -9.72
N GLU A 57 40.85 -48.40 -8.50
CA GLU A 57 42.13 -47.75 -8.05
C GLU A 57 42.39 -46.20 -8.02
N GLU A 58 42.22 -45.61 -6.81
CA GLU A 58 43.29 -45.24 -5.81
C GLU A 58 44.62 -44.51 -6.19
N PRO A 59 45.40 -43.94 -5.21
CA PRO A 59 45.04 -43.09 -4.06
C PRO A 59 46.09 -41.96 -3.75
N LYS A 60 45.91 -41.22 -2.63
CA LYS A 60 46.89 -40.60 -1.67
C LYS A 60 46.38 -39.24 -1.15
N SER A 61 46.33 -38.85 0.13
CA SER A 61 46.98 -39.21 1.41
C SER A 61 48.20 -38.36 1.82
N THR A 62 48.02 -37.52 2.85
CA THR A 62 48.91 -37.42 4.04
C THR A 62 48.22 -36.67 5.18
N ALA A 63 48.64 -36.95 6.41
CA ALA A 63 48.20 -36.27 7.64
C ALA A 63 49.34 -36.27 8.66
N SER A 64 49.33 -35.33 9.62
CA SER A 64 50.20 -35.33 10.80
C SER A 64 49.59 -34.48 11.94
N SER A 65 49.95 -34.78 13.19
CA SER A 65 49.22 -34.28 14.37
C SER A 65 49.97 -34.49 15.71
N GLU A 66 50.15 -33.43 16.49
CA GLU A 66 50.58 -33.39 17.92
C GLU A 66 49.89 -32.15 18.57
N GLN A 67 49.39 -32.10 19.83
CA GLN A 67 49.99 -32.37 21.16
C GLN A 67 51.13 -31.35 21.52
N LEU A 68 51.27 -30.77 22.73
CA LEU A 68 50.63 -31.00 24.04
C LEU A 68 50.77 -29.78 25.02
N ARG A 69 49.89 -29.69 26.05
CA ARG A 69 50.05 -29.08 27.42
C ARG A 69 50.35 -27.57 27.67
N ARG A 70 49.40 -26.94 28.40
CA ARG A 70 49.49 -26.01 29.57
C ARG A 70 50.75 -25.15 29.81
N ASN A 71 50.54 -23.83 30.00
CA ASN A 71 50.73 -23.12 31.29
C ASN A 71 50.20 -21.66 31.23
N GLY A 72 50.14 -20.96 32.37
CA GLY A 72 49.82 -19.53 32.51
C GLY A 72 50.55 -18.92 33.72
N PRO A 73 50.21 -17.71 34.23
CA PRO A 73 49.14 -16.80 33.79
C PRO A 73 49.57 -15.34 33.54
N GLY A 74 48.70 -14.57 32.86
CA GLY A 74 48.47 -13.14 33.16
C GLY A 74 49.36 -12.07 32.50
N LYS A 75 48.73 -11.27 31.63
CA LYS A 75 48.84 -9.79 31.65
C LYS A 75 47.63 -9.17 30.97
N LYS A 76 47.11 -8.07 31.53
CA LYS A 76 46.05 -7.28 30.90
C LYS A 76 46.67 -6.37 29.83
N SER A 77 46.08 -6.32 28.64
CA SER A 77 46.15 -5.13 27.80
C SER A 77 44.81 -4.96 27.06
N SER A 78 44.36 -3.72 26.96
CA SER A 78 43.08 -3.33 26.36
C SER A 78 43.13 -3.40 24.84
N ASN A 79 42.17 -4.09 24.21
CA ASN A 79 41.60 -3.76 22.88
C ASN A 79 40.45 -4.73 22.51
N SER A 80 39.26 -4.51 23.06
CA SER A 80 38.06 -5.32 22.74
C SER A 80 36.73 -4.57 22.93
N LEU A 81 36.66 -3.30 22.49
CA LEU A 81 35.44 -2.46 22.52
C LEU A 81 35.11 -1.84 21.14
N LEU A 82 35.38 -2.58 20.05
CA LEU A 82 35.10 -2.12 18.68
C LEU A 82 34.63 -3.23 17.71
N SER A 83 34.04 -4.30 18.25
CA SER A 83 33.51 -5.43 17.46
C SER A 83 32.09 -5.85 17.87
N ALA A 84 31.27 -4.87 18.29
CA ALA A 84 29.82 -5.02 18.46
C ALA A 84 29.14 -5.18 17.08
N SER A 85 29.36 -6.33 16.45
CA SER A 85 28.77 -6.69 15.16
C SER A 85 27.25 -6.78 15.30
N VAL A 86 26.55 -5.84 14.67
CA VAL A 86 25.08 -5.79 14.62
C VAL A 86 24.58 -6.90 13.70
N SER A 87 24.59 -8.11 14.24
CA SER A 87 24.21 -9.37 13.60
C SER A 87 22.68 -9.47 13.55
N VAL A 88 22.08 -8.71 12.63
CA VAL A 88 20.63 -8.65 12.43
C VAL A 88 20.10 -10.05 12.08
N PRO A 89 19.29 -10.72 12.94
CA PRO A 89 18.86 -12.10 12.70
C PRO A 89 18.01 -12.28 11.44
N LEU A 90 17.44 -11.18 10.94
CA LEU A 90 16.72 -11.08 9.69
C LEU A 90 17.57 -11.58 8.50
N LEU A 91 18.83 -11.13 8.39
CA LEU A 91 19.65 -11.34 7.19
C LEU A 91 20.03 -12.80 6.98
N ASN A 92 20.31 -13.54 8.06
CA ASN A 92 20.60 -14.98 7.97
C ASN A 92 19.33 -15.76 7.58
N ARG A 93 18.16 -15.42 8.13
CA ARG A 93 16.88 -16.02 7.72
C ARG A 93 16.51 -15.72 6.26
N PHE A 94 16.98 -14.62 5.67
CA PHE A 94 16.78 -14.35 4.24
C PHE A 94 17.56 -15.32 3.34
N ARG A 95 18.73 -15.79 3.77
CA ARG A 95 19.58 -16.71 2.99
C ARG A 95 19.11 -18.15 3.08
N ASP A 96 18.65 -18.57 4.26
CA ASP A 96 18.29 -19.97 4.53
C ASP A 96 16.82 -20.30 4.14
N ALA A 97 16.15 -19.39 3.42
CA ALA A 97 14.76 -19.54 2.98
C ALA A 97 14.66 -19.85 1.48
N ASP A 98 14.38 -21.11 1.13
CA ASP A 98 14.07 -21.53 -0.24
C ASP A 98 13.03 -20.60 -0.89
N PHE A 99 13.37 -20.07 -2.08
CA PHE A 99 12.42 -19.37 -2.94
C PHE A 99 11.53 -20.38 -3.66
N LYS A 100 10.48 -20.81 -2.97
CA LYS A 100 9.38 -21.60 -3.52
C LYS A 100 8.19 -20.69 -3.77
N PHE A 101 7.55 -20.87 -4.93
CA PHE A 101 6.26 -20.23 -5.25
C PHE A 101 5.15 -20.92 -4.45
N ASP A 102 5.16 -20.68 -3.14
CA ASP A 102 4.16 -21.20 -2.20
C ASP A 102 2.79 -20.54 -2.42
N GLN A 103 1.73 -21.18 -1.90
CA GLN A 103 0.36 -20.66 -1.87
C GLN A 103 0.31 -19.16 -1.53
N LEU A 104 0.96 -18.77 -0.42
CA LEU A 104 0.99 -17.39 0.07
C LEU A 104 1.64 -16.40 -0.91
N ALA A 105 2.61 -16.82 -1.73
CA ALA A 105 3.21 -15.96 -2.75
C ALA A 105 2.24 -15.72 -3.92
N LEU A 106 1.42 -16.71 -4.27
CA LEU A 106 0.34 -16.59 -5.24
C LEU A 106 -0.79 -15.72 -4.70
N ASP A 107 -1.16 -15.87 -3.42
CA ASP A 107 -2.19 -15.05 -2.76
C ASP A 107 -1.78 -13.57 -2.69
N ILE A 108 -0.51 -13.28 -2.36
CA ILE A 108 0.07 -11.92 -2.43
C ILE A 108 -0.01 -11.37 -3.86
N LEU A 109 0.41 -12.15 -4.87
CA LEU A 109 0.43 -11.70 -6.27
C LEU A 109 -0.98 -11.49 -6.84
N ALA A 110 -1.96 -12.30 -6.44
CA ALA A 110 -3.36 -12.18 -6.84
C ALA A 110 -4.02 -10.89 -6.34
N ILE A 111 -3.55 -10.33 -5.22
CA ILE A 111 -3.98 -9.01 -4.71
C ILE A 111 -3.13 -7.89 -5.34
N ALA A 112 -1.81 -8.08 -5.43
CA ALA A 112 -0.88 -7.05 -5.90
C ALA A 112 -1.04 -6.74 -7.40
N LEU A 113 -1.27 -7.73 -8.26
CA LEU A 113 -1.30 -7.51 -9.72
C LEU A 113 -2.53 -6.67 -10.18
N PRO A 114 -3.76 -6.90 -9.70
CA PRO A 114 -4.88 -5.99 -9.99
C PRO A 114 -4.69 -4.59 -9.38
N ALA A 115 -4.12 -4.49 -8.18
CA ALA A 115 -3.80 -3.21 -7.56
C ALA A 115 -2.74 -2.43 -8.35
N ALA A 116 -1.73 -3.11 -8.89
CA ALA A 116 -0.70 -2.53 -9.73
C ALA A 116 -1.28 -1.94 -11.02
N LEU A 117 -2.18 -2.66 -11.70
CA LEU A 117 -2.86 -2.15 -12.89
C LEU A 117 -3.75 -0.93 -12.60
N ALA A 118 -4.38 -0.87 -11.43
CA ALA A 118 -5.17 0.29 -11.01
C ALA A 118 -4.29 1.51 -10.65
N LEU A 119 -3.19 1.29 -9.91
CA LEU A 119 -2.26 2.36 -9.50
C LEU A 119 -1.36 2.87 -10.63
N ALA A 120 -1.16 2.08 -11.69
CA ALA A 120 -0.35 2.48 -12.84
C ALA A 120 -1.03 3.53 -13.74
N ALA A 121 -2.34 3.78 -13.60
CA ALA A 121 -3.07 4.69 -14.48
C ALA A 121 -2.58 6.15 -14.38
N ASP A 122 -2.49 6.71 -13.17
CA ASP A 122 -2.07 8.11 -12.96
C ASP A 122 -0.59 8.33 -13.35
N PRO A 123 0.36 7.44 -12.98
CA PRO A 123 1.75 7.63 -13.35
C PRO A 123 2.03 7.42 -14.84
N ILE A 124 1.31 6.52 -15.52
CA ILE A 124 1.42 6.40 -17.00
C ILE A 124 0.94 7.68 -17.67
N ALA A 125 -0.18 8.25 -17.27
CA ALA A 125 -0.66 9.53 -17.81
C ALA A 125 0.33 10.67 -17.54
N SER A 126 0.90 10.74 -16.34
CA SER A 126 1.88 11.78 -15.98
C SER A 126 3.25 11.58 -16.66
N LEU A 127 3.65 10.33 -16.99
CA LEU A 127 4.78 10.06 -17.87
C LEU A 127 4.51 10.58 -19.30
N ILE A 128 3.29 10.40 -19.82
CA ILE A 128 2.89 10.85 -21.17
C ILE A 128 2.90 12.39 -21.26
N ASP A 129 2.29 13.09 -20.30
CA ASP A 129 2.35 14.56 -20.16
C ASP A 129 3.80 15.06 -20.15
N THR A 130 4.63 14.52 -19.24
CA THR A 130 6.05 14.89 -19.13
C THR A 130 6.82 14.63 -20.44
N ALA A 131 6.47 13.56 -21.17
CA ALA A 131 7.09 13.23 -22.45
C ALA A 131 6.69 14.18 -23.59
N PHE A 132 5.43 14.61 -23.66
CA PHE A 132 5.01 15.62 -24.63
C PHE A 132 5.61 16.99 -24.31
N VAL A 133 5.62 17.41 -23.04
CA VAL A 133 6.27 18.67 -22.60
C VAL A 133 7.75 18.68 -22.95
N GLY A 134 8.48 17.58 -22.70
CA GLY A 134 9.91 17.50 -22.99
C GLY A 134 10.30 17.45 -24.47
N HIS A 135 9.31 17.25 -25.36
CA HIS A 135 9.45 17.44 -26.81
C HIS A 135 9.16 18.89 -27.27
N ILE A 136 8.67 19.78 -26.40
CA ILE A 136 8.62 21.22 -26.68
C ILE A 136 10.02 21.82 -26.54
N GLY A 137 10.68 21.54 -25.41
CA GLY A 137 12.02 22.04 -25.11
C GLY A 137 12.45 21.75 -23.67
N SER A 138 13.75 21.92 -23.42
CA SER A 138 14.35 21.73 -22.10
C SER A 138 13.96 22.83 -21.11
N THR A 139 13.65 24.04 -21.59
CA THR A 139 13.12 25.14 -20.78
C THR A 139 11.74 24.83 -20.22
N GLU A 140 10.86 24.28 -21.05
CA GLU A 140 9.49 23.95 -20.74
C GLU A 140 9.42 22.75 -19.79
N LEU A 141 10.25 21.72 -20.02
CA LEU A 141 10.35 20.55 -19.14
C LEU A 141 10.82 20.90 -17.72
N ALA A 142 11.82 21.77 -17.60
CA ALA A 142 12.27 22.28 -16.31
C ALA A 142 11.18 23.11 -15.61
N ALA A 143 10.49 23.97 -16.38
CA ALA A 143 9.41 24.83 -15.88
C ALA A 143 8.22 24.03 -15.35
N VAL A 144 7.76 23.01 -16.10
CA VAL A 144 6.70 22.10 -15.64
C VAL A 144 7.14 21.32 -14.41
N GLY A 145 8.37 20.80 -14.37
CA GLY A 145 8.87 20.05 -13.20
C GLY A 145 8.81 20.85 -11.90
N VAL A 146 9.29 22.10 -11.89
CA VAL A 146 9.22 22.95 -10.68
C VAL A 146 7.78 23.32 -10.34
N SER A 147 6.99 23.72 -11.34
CA SER A 147 5.60 24.15 -11.15
C SER A 147 4.71 23.02 -10.62
N ALA A 148 4.88 21.81 -11.17
CA ALA A 148 4.20 20.61 -10.71
C ALA A 148 4.62 20.24 -9.28
N SER A 149 5.89 20.43 -8.90
CA SER A 149 6.36 20.19 -7.52
C SER A 149 5.70 21.16 -6.53
N VAL A 150 5.65 22.46 -6.86
CA VAL A 150 4.93 23.49 -6.07
C VAL A 150 3.43 23.17 -5.97
N PHE A 151 2.77 22.88 -7.10
CA PHE A 151 1.34 22.52 -7.13
C PHE A 151 1.06 21.27 -6.31
N ASN A 152 1.92 20.25 -6.39
CA ASN A 152 1.81 19.03 -5.58
C ASN A 152 1.97 19.31 -4.08
N LEU A 153 2.94 20.15 -3.68
CA LEU A 153 3.15 20.50 -2.27
C LEU A 153 1.93 21.19 -1.68
N VAL A 154 1.42 22.24 -2.35
CA VAL A 154 0.25 23.00 -1.90
C VAL A 154 -1.00 22.13 -1.89
N SER A 155 -1.33 21.51 -3.02
CA SER A 155 -2.57 20.73 -3.16
C SER A 155 -2.60 19.52 -2.22
N LYS A 156 -1.48 18.81 -2.02
CA LYS A 156 -1.47 17.64 -1.12
C LYS A 156 -1.39 18.01 0.36
N LEU A 157 -0.85 19.18 0.72
CA LEU A 157 -0.90 19.71 2.09
C LEU A 157 -2.36 19.94 2.54
N PHE A 158 -3.19 20.54 1.69
CA PHE A 158 -4.56 20.94 2.06
C PHE A 158 -5.61 19.85 1.75
N ASN A 159 -5.47 19.09 0.65
CA ASN A 159 -6.53 18.19 0.19
C ASN A 159 -6.47 16.76 0.77
N VAL A 160 -5.30 16.28 1.19
CA VAL A 160 -5.19 15.00 1.93
C VAL A 160 -5.95 15.05 3.27
N PRO A 161 -5.88 16.14 4.07
CA PRO A 161 -6.80 16.35 5.19
C PRO A 161 -8.28 16.24 4.82
N LEU A 162 -8.72 16.97 3.79
CA LEU A 162 -10.13 17.04 3.39
C LEU A 162 -10.68 15.68 2.94
N LEU A 163 -9.91 14.94 2.13
CA LEU A 163 -10.26 13.58 1.69
C LEU A 163 -10.52 12.65 2.89
N ASN A 164 -9.61 12.64 3.87
CA ASN A 164 -9.71 11.77 5.04
C ASN A 164 -10.89 12.13 5.95
N ILE A 165 -11.11 13.43 6.19
CA ILE A 165 -12.25 13.92 6.98
C ILE A 165 -13.57 13.56 6.30
N THR A 166 -13.69 13.79 4.99
CA THR A 166 -14.89 13.47 4.21
C THR A 166 -15.20 11.98 4.23
N THR A 167 -14.18 11.13 3.98
CA THR A 167 -14.35 9.66 4.02
C THR A 167 -14.83 9.19 5.40
N SER A 168 -14.30 9.78 6.47
CA SER A 168 -14.66 9.41 7.85
C SER A 168 -16.10 9.81 8.20
N PHE A 169 -16.49 11.06 7.92
CA PHE A 169 -17.83 11.55 8.22
C PHE A 169 -18.93 10.83 7.41
N VAL A 170 -18.69 10.57 6.12
CA VAL A 170 -19.67 9.85 5.27
C VAL A 170 -19.84 8.40 5.74
N ALA A 171 -18.76 7.74 6.15
CA ALA A 171 -18.84 6.40 6.72
C ALA A 171 -19.57 6.39 8.09
N GLU A 172 -19.37 7.42 8.92
CA GLU A 172 -20.08 7.60 10.20
C GLU A 172 -21.59 7.83 9.99
N GLU A 173 -21.97 8.77 9.11
CA GLU A 173 -23.37 9.09 8.78
C GLU A 173 -24.10 7.87 8.19
N GLN A 174 -23.47 7.13 7.26
CA GLN A 174 -24.03 5.91 6.68
C GLN A 174 -24.17 4.74 7.68
N ALA A 175 -23.25 4.63 8.65
CA ALA A 175 -23.34 3.62 9.71
C ALA A 175 -24.47 3.93 10.72
N LEU A 176 -24.67 5.21 11.06
CA LEU A 176 -25.78 5.66 11.89
C LEU A 176 -27.13 5.43 11.20
N ILE A 177 -27.24 5.76 9.91
CA ILE A 177 -28.44 5.49 9.10
C ILE A 177 -28.78 3.99 9.11
N HIS A 178 -27.84 3.11 8.78
CA HIS A 178 -28.07 1.65 8.82
C HIS A 178 -28.38 1.08 10.21
N THR A 179 -27.95 1.75 11.27
CA THR A 179 -28.27 1.34 12.66
C THR A 179 -29.71 1.74 12.99
N ASN A 180 -30.13 2.94 12.61
CA ASN A 180 -31.50 3.43 12.78
C ASN A 180 -32.50 2.65 11.90
N GLU A 181 -32.15 2.35 10.65
CA GLU A 181 -32.93 1.48 9.76
C GLU A 181 -33.17 0.10 10.39
N LYS A 182 -32.14 -0.54 10.94
CA LYS A 182 -32.28 -1.83 11.64
C LYS A 182 -33.16 -1.74 12.88
N ASN A 183 -32.97 -0.71 13.70
CA ASN A 183 -33.80 -0.49 14.88
C ASN A 183 -35.27 -0.24 14.51
N THR A 184 -35.53 0.44 13.39
CA THR A 184 -36.89 0.73 12.90
C THR A 184 -37.52 -0.48 12.22
N ALA A 185 -36.77 -1.24 11.41
CA ALA A 185 -37.22 -2.49 10.79
C ALA A 185 -37.50 -3.60 11.81
N GLN A 186 -36.88 -3.55 12.99
CA GLN A 186 -37.19 -4.44 14.11
C GLN A 186 -38.42 -4.01 14.93
N ILE A 187 -39.00 -2.83 14.63
CA ILE A 187 -40.27 -2.34 15.19
C ILE A 187 -41.41 -2.49 14.17
N ASN A 188 -41.15 -2.22 12.88
CA ASN A 188 -42.16 -2.25 11.82
C ASN A 188 -42.22 -3.61 11.10
N ILE A 189 -42.93 -4.57 11.70
CA ILE A 189 -43.53 -5.69 10.94
C ILE A 189 -44.92 -5.24 10.46
N ASP A 190 -44.95 -4.40 9.43
CA ASP A 190 -45.99 -4.39 8.39
C ASP A 190 -45.52 -3.54 7.19
N GLY A 191 -45.91 -3.94 5.99
CA GLY A 191 -45.23 -3.53 4.75
C GLY A 191 -45.66 -2.18 4.17
N ILE A 192 -44.68 -1.35 3.83
CA ILE A 192 -44.79 -0.24 2.86
C ILE A 192 -43.61 -0.36 1.88
N GLU A 193 -43.83 0.00 0.62
CA GLU A 193 -42.89 -0.25 -0.49
C GLU A 193 -41.54 0.48 -0.33
N GLU A 194 -40.45 -0.21 -0.67
CA GLU A 194 -39.06 0.30 -0.61
C GLU A 194 -38.77 1.28 -1.75
N ASN A 195 -39.38 2.46 -1.67
CA ASN A 195 -39.08 3.58 -2.56
C ASN A 195 -37.62 4.01 -2.31
N GLN A 196 -36.78 3.99 -3.35
CA GLN A 196 -35.35 4.34 -3.26
C GLN A 196 -35.16 5.85 -3.07
N GLY A 197 -35.50 6.35 -1.88
CA GLY A 197 -35.30 7.73 -1.49
C GLY A 197 -33.81 8.08 -1.53
N LYS A 198 -33.49 9.20 -2.20
CA LYS A 198 -32.13 9.75 -2.17
C LYS A 198 -31.70 9.95 -0.72
N LYS A 199 -30.49 9.51 -0.39
CA LYS A 199 -30.00 9.57 1.00
C LYS A 199 -29.79 11.04 1.39
N LEU A 200 -30.39 11.47 2.50
CA LEU A 200 -29.98 12.71 3.15
C LEU A 200 -28.64 12.45 3.85
N LEU A 201 -27.56 12.88 3.20
CA LEU A 201 -26.20 12.83 3.72
C LEU A 201 -25.66 14.26 3.75
N SER A 202 -25.88 14.95 4.86
CA SER A 202 -25.50 16.36 4.97
C SER A 202 -23.98 16.53 5.08
N SER A 203 -23.25 15.48 5.49
CA SER A 203 -21.79 15.44 5.39
C SER A 203 -21.30 15.64 3.96
N VAL A 204 -21.99 15.09 2.95
CA VAL A 204 -21.57 15.22 1.55
C VAL A 204 -21.80 16.64 1.04
N SER A 205 -22.93 17.25 1.36
CA SER A 205 -23.19 18.65 0.97
C SER A 205 -22.23 19.63 1.64
N THR A 206 -21.80 19.37 2.88
CA THR A 206 -20.89 20.26 3.63
C THR A 206 -19.43 20.06 3.25
N SER A 207 -18.97 18.82 3.06
CA SER A 207 -17.63 18.52 2.55
C SER A 207 -17.43 19.04 1.13
N LEU A 208 -18.43 18.94 0.25
CA LEU A 208 -18.37 19.51 -1.10
C LEU A 208 -18.35 21.05 -1.10
N ALA A 209 -19.09 21.70 -0.19
CA ALA A 209 -19.03 23.16 -0.04
C ALA A 209 -17.65 23.63 0.47
N LEU A 210 -17.07 22.92 1.45
CA LEU A 210 -15.69 23.14 1.91
C LEU A 210 -14.68 22.91 0.78
N ALA A 211 -14.88 21.88 -0.05
CA ALA A 211 -14.03 21.56 -1.19
C ALA A 211 -14.01 22.68 -2.23
N ALA A 212 -15.18 23.22 -2.58
CA ALA A 212 -15.28 24.35 -3.50
C ALA A 212 -14.59 25.60 -2.93
N GLY A 213 -14.83 25.93 -1.66
CA GLY A 213 -14.21 27.10 -1.01
C GLY A 213 -12.68 26.99 -0.91
N LEU A 214 -12.17 25.81 -0.51
CA LEU A 214 -10.74 25.54 -0.41
C LEU A 214 -10.06 25.56 -1.79
N GLY A 215 -10.65 24.88 -2.79
CA GLY A 215 -10.08 24.83 -4.13
C GLY A 215 -10.08 26.18 -4.85
N ILE A 216 -11.06 27.05 -4.61
CA ILE A 216 -11.05 28.44 -5.08
C ILE A 216 -9.95 29.24 -4.37
N ALA A 217 -9.75 29.05 -3.06
CA ALA A 217 -8.65 29.70 -2.33
C ALA A 217 -7.27 29.23 -2.82
N GLU A 218 -7.09 27.93 -3.08
CA GLU A 218 -5.89 27.37 -3.72
C GLU A 218 -5.67 27.98 -5.12
N ALA A 219 -6.71 28.08 -5.95
CA ALA A 219 -6.61 28.70 -7.28
C ALA A 219 -6.12 30.15 -7.22
N VAL A 220 -6.69 30.96 -6.31
CA VAL A 220 -6.31 32.36 -6.13
C VAL A 220 -4.87 32.47 -5.59
N MET A 221 -4.50 31.66 -4.60
CA MET A 221 -3.15 31.69 -4.02
C MET A 221 -2.07 31.21 -5.00
N LEU A 222 -2.34 30.18 -5.80
CA LEU A 222 -1.40 29.65 -6.79
C LEU A 222 -1.27 30.55 -8.02
N SER A 223 -2.36 31.19 -8.46
CA SER A 223 -2.33 32.08 -9.63
C SER A 223 -1.72 33.46 -9.35
N LEU A 224 -2.06 34.08 -8.21
CA LEU A 224 -1.49 35.38 -7.80
C LEU A 224 -0.12 35.25 -7.12
N GLY A 225 0.14 34.13 -6.44
CA GLY A 225 1.41 33.85 -5.76
C GLY A 225 2.47 33.18 -6.63
N SER A 226 2.21 32.91 -7.91
CA SER A 226 3.08 32.08 -8.77
C SER A 226 4.53 32.58 -8.80
N GLY A 227 4.74 33.89 -9.00
CA GLY A 227 6.08 34.49 -8.97
C GLY A 227 6.78 34.36 -7.62
N SER A 228 6.09 34.67 -6.52
CA SER A 228 6.66 34.50 -5.17
C SER A 228 6.94 33.04 -4.81
N LEU A 229 6.20 32.09 -5.39
CA LEU A 229 6.50 30.66 -5.27
C LEU A 229 7.74 30.27 -6.08
N MET A 230 7.98 30.87 -7.26
CA MET A 230 9.25 30.69 -7.99
C MET A 230 10.45 31.31 -7.25
N ASP A 231 10.25 32.43 -6.53
CA ASP A 231 11.27 33.00 -5.62
C ASP A 231 11.60 32.04 -4.47
N ILE A 232 10.59 31.44 -3.85
CA ILE A 232 10.75 30.43 -2.77
C ILE A 232 11.45 29.16 -3.29
N MET A 233 11.18 28.73 -4.52
CA MET A 233 11.92 27.64 -5.17
C MET A 233 13.36 28.05 -5.56
N GLY A 234 13.71 29.34 -5.47
CA GLY A 234 15.05 29.86 -5.70
C GLY A 234 15.41 30.10 -7.16
N ILE A 235 14.43 30.20 -8.07
CA ILE A 235 14.68 30.40 -9.50
C ILE A 235 15.12 31.85 -9.78
N PRO A 236 16.33 32.08 -10.33
CA PRO A 236 16.81 33.43 -10.65
C PRO A 236 15.88 34.14 -11.64
N VAL A 237 15.70 35.45 -11.48
CA VAL A 237 14.83 36.28 -12.33
C VAL A 237 15.24 36.23 -13.81
N GLY A 238 16.55 36.11 -14.09
CA GLY A 238 17.09 35.95 -15.45
C GLY A 238 17.09 34.52 -16.00
N SER A 239 16.48 33.54 -15.32
CA SER A 239 16.44 32.14 -15.77
C SER A 239 15.35 31.92 -16.82
N SER A 240 15.69 31.26 -17.94
CA SER A 240 14.78 31.03 -19.08
C SER A 240 13.50 30.29 -18.68
N MET A 241 13.60 29.37 -17.71
CA MET A 241 12.46 28.58 -17.24
C MET A 241 11.47 29.34 -16.35
N ARG A 242 11.80 30.57 -15.92
CA ARG A 242 10.99 31.26 -14.90
C ARG A 242 9.62 31.68 -15.42
N ALA A 243 9.57 32.45 -16.51
CA ALA A 243 8.29 32.92 -17.06
C ALA A 243 7.39 31.75 -17.55
N PRO A 244 7.91 30.70 -18.21
CA PRO A 244 7.14 29.49 -18.50
C PRO A 244 6.62 28.77 -17.25
N ALA A 245 7.37 28.78 -16.13
CA ALA A 245 6.92 28.18 -14.86
C ALA A 245 5.81 29.00 -14.19
N GLU A 246 5.96 30.33 -14.13
CA GLU A 246 4.91 31.23 -13.65
C GLU A 246 3.63 31.07 -14.50
N GLN A 247 3.75 31.01 -15.83
CA GLN A 247 2.64 30.76 -16.74
C GLN A 247 1.98 29.39 -16.51
N PHE A 248 2.75 28.30 -16.44
CA PHE A 248 2.21 26.96 -16.22
C PHE A 248 1.51 26.87 -14.87
N LEU A 249 2.13 27.35 -13.79
CA LEU A 249 1.55 27.32 -12.45
C LEU A 249 0.25 28.15 -12.37
N SER A 250 0.23 29.34 -12.97
CA SER A 250 -0.97 30.19 -12.99
C SER A 250 -2.12 29.60 -13.83
N LEU A 251 -1.84 28.86 -14.91
CA LEU A 251 -2.85 28.10 -15.65
C LEU A 251 -3.30 26.85 -14.87
N ARG A 252 -2.34 26.10 -14.30
CA ARG A 252 -2.58 24.88 -13.54
C ARG A 252 -3.41 25.12 -12.27
N ALA A 253 -3.33 26.31 -11.70
CA ALA A 253 -4.13 26.79 -10.57
C ALA A 253 -5.66 26.67 -10.79
N PHE A 254 -6.13 26.84 -12.04
CA PHE A 254 -7.55 26.64 -12.38
C PHE A 254 -8.03 25.18 -12.26
N GLY A 255 -7.09 24.24 -12.09
CA GLY A 255 -7.35 22.84 -11.78
C GLY A 255 -7.48 22.52 -10.28
N ALA A 256 -7.10 23.45 -9.40
CA ALA A 256 -7.30 23.26 -7.96
C ALA A 256 -8.80 23.08 -7.59
N PRO A 257 -9.75 23.92 -8.05
CA PRO A 257 -11.17 23.73 -7.74
C PRO A 257 -11.72 22.34 -8.11
N PRO A 258 -11.55 21.82 -9.35
CA PRO A 258 -12.05 20.49 -9.68
C PRO A 258 -11.31 19.36 -8.97
N ILE A 259 -9.99 19.41 -8.73
CA ILE A 259 -9.32 18.31 -8.02
C ILE A 259 -9.71 18.24 -6.54
N VAL A 260 -9.89 19.38 -5.85
CA VAL A 260 -10.39 19.40 -4.46
C VAL A 260 -11.81 18.83 -4.38
N ILE A 261 -12.69 19.24 -5.30
CA ILE A 261 -14.06 18.72 -5.45
C ILE A 261 -14.05 17.22 -5.74
N ALA A 262 -13.22 16.77 -6.67
CA ALA A 262 -13.08 15.36 -7.03
C ALA A 262 -12.59 14.53 -5.82
N LEU A 263 -11.66 15.04 -5.02
CA LEU A 263 -11.18 14.34 -3.82
C LEU A 263 -12.26 14.22 -2.73
N ALA A 264 -13.07 15.25 -2.49
CA ALA A 264 -14.23 15.14 -1.59
C ALA A 264 -15.27 14.13 -2.11
N ALA A 265 -15.55 14.13 -3.41
CA ALA A 265 -16.44 13.15 -4.03
C ALA A 265 -15.89 11.71 -3.97
N GLN A 266 -14.59 11.52 -4.22
CA GLN A 266 -13.92 10.23 -4.04
C GLN A 266 -13.97 9.74 -2.59
N GLY A 267 -13.77 10.62 -1.61
CA GLY A 267 -13.92 10.29 -0.19
C GLY A 267 -15.33 9.83 0.15
N THR A 268 -16.34 10.47 -0.46
CA THR A 268 -17.75 10.08 -0.33
C THR A 268 -18.00 8.67 -0.88
N PHE A 269 -17.61 8.38 -2.13
CA PHE A 269 -17.75 7.04 -2.72
C PHE A 269 -16.99 5.95 -1.94
N ARG A 270 -15.77 6.25 -1.47
CA ARG A 270 -15.00 5.35 -0.59
C ARG A 270 -15.74 5.09 0.74
N GLY A 271 -16.42 6.08 1.30
CA GLY A 271 -17.32 5.92 2.46
C GLY A 271 -18.51 4.99 2.17
N PHE A 272 -19.08 5.05 0.96
CA PHE A 272 -20.10 4.10 0.47
C PHE A 272 -19.54 2.72 0.10
N LYS A 273 -18.21 2.55 0.13
CA LYS A 273 -17.46 1.36 -0.32
C LYS A 273 -17.47 1.14 -1.84
N ASP A 274 -17.84 2.15 -2.63
CA ASP A 274 -17.60 2.14 -4.08
C ASP A 274 -16.19 2.68 -4.38
N THR A 275 -15.30 1.78 -4.77
CA THR A 275 -13.96 2.10 -5.27
C THR A 275 -13.87 2.14 -6.80
N LYS A 276 -14.92 1.69 -7.50
CA LYS A 276 -14.95 1.57 -8.97
C LYS A 276 -15.35 2.87 -9.65
N THR A 277 -16.38 3.56 -9.16
CA THR A 277 -16.79 4.86 -9.73
C THR A 277 -15.66 5.90 -9.67
N PRO A 278 -14.93 6.06 -8.54
CA PRO A 278 -13.65 6.79 -8.50
C PRO A 278 -12.65 6.38 -9.59
N LEU A 279 -12.33 5.09 -9.69
CA LEU A 279 -11.30 4.57 -10.59
C LEU A 279 -11.65 4.83 -12.07
N TYR A 280 -12.91 4.60 -12.47
CA TYR A 280 -13.34 4.83 -13.85
C TYR A 280 -13.40 6.33 -14.20
N ALA A 281 -13.77 7.20 -13.26
CA ALA A 281 -13.73 8.64 -13.48
C ALA A 281 -12.30 9.14 -13.72
N THR A 282 -11.36 8.78 -12.83
CA THR A 282 -9.94 9.14 -12.99
C THR A 282 -9.34 8.56 -14.26
N ALA A 283 -9.58 7.29 -14.58
CA ALA A 283 -9.08 6.67 -15.81
C ALA A 283 -9.60 7.36 -17.09
N ALA A 284 -10.87 7.80 -17.09
CA ALA A 284 -11.44 8.56 -18.22
C ALA A 284 -10.83 9.97 -18.34
N GLY A 285 -10.57 10.65 -17.21
CA GLY A 285 -9.87 11.94 -17.19
C GLY A 285 -8.42 11.82 -17.67
N ASN A 286 -7.67 10.84 -17.17
CA ASN A 286 -6.29 10.57 -17.58
C ASN A 286 -6.18 10.24 -19.08
N LEU A 287 -7.13 9.46 -19.62
CA LEU A 287 -7.20 9.16 -21.05
C LEU A 287 -7.57 10.40 -21.89
N LEU A 288 -8.45 11.27 -21.38
CA LEU A 288 -8.72 12.55 -22.03
C LEU A 288 -7.46 13.43 -22.03
N ASN A 289 -6.70 13.45 -20.94
CA ASN A 289 -5.47 14.25 -20.84
C ASN A 289 -4.46 13.86 -21.91
N ALA A 290 -4.12 12.57 -21.97
CA ALA A 290 -3.18 12.03 -22.97
C ALA A 290 -3.61 12.22 -24.44
N VAL A 291 -4.88 12.56 -24.70
CA VAL A 291 -5.41 12.93 -26.02
C VAL A 291 -5.45 14.45 -26.23
N LEU A 292 -5.72 15.24 -25.19
CA LEU A 292 -5.70 16.70 -25.23
C LEU A 292 -4.29 17.27 -25.26
N ASP A 293 -3.33 16.66 -24.57
CA ASP A 293 -1.92 17.09 -24.54
C ASP A 293 -1.36 17.32 -25.95
N PRO A 294 -1.27 16.32 -26.85
CA PRO A 294 -0.68 16.54 -28.17
C PRO A 294 -1.51 17.49 -29.05
N LEU A 295 -2.83 17.56 -28.82
CA LEU A 295 -3.74 18.43 -29.55
C LEU A 295 -3.54 19.90 -29.14
N LEU A 296 -3.46 20.21 -27.84
CA LEU A 296 -3.31 21.57 -27.34
C LEU A 296 -1.86 22.07 -27.41
N ILE A 297 -0.89 21.20 -27.12
CA ILE A 297 0.55 21.52 -27.17
C ILE A 297 0.97 21.81 -28.62
N PHE A 298 0.80 20.84 -29.53
CA PHE A 298 1.38 20.90 -30.88
C PHE A 298 0.39 21.37 -31.96
N PHE A 299 -0.84 20.85 -31.99
CA PHE A 299 -1.79 21.17 -33.08
C PHE A 299 -2.42 22.57 -32.92
N CYS A 300 -2.80 22.96 -31.70
CA CYS A 300 -3.23 24.33 -31.39
C CYS A 300 -2.06 25.30 -31.12
N GLY A 301 -0.83 24.78 -30.95
CA GLY A 301 0.37 25.60 -30.72
C GLY A 301 0.42 26.32 -29.38
N PHE A 302 -0.34 25.88 -28.36
CA PHE A 302 -0.31 26.51 -27.03
C PHE A 302 0.92 26.10 -26.18
N GLY A 303 1.73 25.16 -26.67
CA GLY A 303 2.98 24.75 -26.00
C GLY A 303 2.75 24.33 -24.55
N ILE A 304 3.58 24.84 -23.63
CA ILE A 304 3.48 24.60 -22.19
C ILE A 304 2.10 24.99 -21.60
N GLY A 305 1.44 26.02 -22.16
CA GLY A 305 0.08 26.37 -21.77
C GLY A 305 -0.96 25.32 -22.17
N GLY A 306 -0.70 24.59 -23.26
CA GLY A 306 -1.54 23.48 -23.73
C GLY A 306 -1.63 22.34 -22.73
N ALA A 307 -0.48 21.88 -22.20
CA ALA A 307 -0.41 20.82 -21.19
C ALA A 307 -1.14 21.19 -19.88
N ALA A 308 -0.99 22.43 -19.43
CA ALA A 308 -1.72 22.94 -18.27
C ALA A 308 -3.24 22.91 -18.51
N ILE A 309 -3.70 23.39 -19.68
CA ILE A 309 -5.13 23.43 -20.03
C ILE A 309 -5.71 22.03 -20.23
N ALA A 310 -4.98 21.12 -20.88
CA ALA A 310 -5.36 19.71 -21.03
C ALA A 310 -5.64 19.07 -19.66
N THR A 311 -4.71 19.26 -18.71
CA THR A 311 -4.82 18.69 -17.37
C THR A 311 -6.00 19.28 -16.61
N VAL A 312 -6.20 20.60 -16.67
CA VAL A 312 -7.34 21.28 -16.04
C VAL A 312 -8.68 20.82 -16.60
N ILE A 313 -8.83 20.70 -17.93
CA ILE A 313 -10.05 20.17 -18.56
C ILE A 313 -10.32 18.73 -18.10
N SER A 314 -9.28 17.92 -17.99
CA SER A 314 -9.36 16.52 -17.54
C SER A 314 -9.81 16.40 -16.08
N GLU A 315 -9.32 17.28 -15.20
CA GLU A 315 -9.81 17.37 -13.81
C GLU A 315 -11.27 17.82 -13.73
N TYR A 316 -11.69 18.78 -14.55
CA TYR A 316 -13.10 19.18 -14.65
C TYR A 316 -14.00 18.02 -15.13
N LEU A 317 -13.53 17.15 -16.04
CA LEU A 317 -14.25 15.93 -16.41
C LEU A 317 -14.38 14.96 -15.22
N ILE A 318 -13.28 14.70 -14.49
CA ILE A 318 -13.29 13.81 -13.30
C ILE A 318 -14.30 14.34 -12.27
N ALA A 319 -14.22 15.63 -11.93
CA ALA A 319 -15.14 16.28 -11.01
C ALA A 319 -16.60 16.19 -11.48
N PHE A 320 -16.86 16.47 -12.76
CA PHE A 320 -18.20 16.39 -13.35
C PHE A 320 -18.79 14.97 -13.28
N VAL A 321 -18.03 13.94 -13.68
CA VAL A 321 -18.49 12.54 -13.66
C VAL A 321 -18.83 12.09 -12.24
N LEU A 322 -18.01 12.46 -11.26
CA LEU A 322 -18.24 12.12 -9.85
C LEU A 322 -19.45 12.87 -9.27
N LEU A 323 -19.59 14.17 -9.53
CA LEU A 323 -20.74 14.96 -9.08
C LEU A 323 -22.05 14.52 -9.74
N TRP A 324 -22.02 14.16 -11.03
CA TRP A 324 -23.18 13.62 -11.75
C TRP A 324 -23.69 12.32 -11.11
N ARG A 325 -22.76 11.43 -10.71
CA ARG A 325 -23.09 10.20 -9.98
C ARG A 325 -23.66 10.50 -8.59
N LEU A 326 -23.01 11.35 -7.79
CA LEU A 326 -23.51 11.72 -6.45
C LEU A 326 -24.91 12.37 -6.48
N ASN A 327 -25.20 13.20 -7.49
CA ASN A 327 -26.53 13.80 -7.67
C ASN A 327 -27.62 12.75 -7.97
N GLY A 328 -27.27 11.56 -8.46
CA GLY A 328 -28.21 10.44 -8.55
C GLY A 328 -28.61 9.88 -7.18
N GLU A 329 -27.64 9.79 -6.26
CA GLU A 329 -27.75 9.04 -4.99
C GLU A 329 -28.21 9.91 -3.79
N ILE A 330 -27.99 11.23 -3.84
CA ILE A 330 -28.03 12.13 -2.67
C ILE A 330 -28.95 13.33 -2.92
N SER A 331 -29.69 13.75 -1.89
CA SER A 331 -30.38 15.05 -1.86
C SER A 331 -29.57 16.06 -1.04
N PHE A 332 -29.15 17.16 -1.65
CA PHE A 332 -28.34 18.18 -0.99
C PHE A 332 -29.14 18.95 0.07
N THR A 333 -28.70 18.88 1.33
CA THR A 333 -29.20 19.71 2.43
C THR A 333 -28.03 20.29 3.22
N LEU A 334 -27.96 21.62 3.30
CA LEU A 334 -26.99 22.33 4.14
C LEU A 334 -27.30 22.07 5.63
N SER A 335 -26.27 21.75 6.41
CA SER A 335 -26.35 21.71 7.87
C SER A 335 -25.10 22.35 8.48
N SER A 336 -25.16 22.67 9.76
CA SER A 336 -24.07 23.33 10.48
C SER A 336 -22.89 22.38 10.67
N ILE A 337 -21.69 22.82 10.27
CA ILE A 337 -20.45 22.06 10.50
C ILE A 337 -20.11 22.09 11.99
N ASP A 338 -20.02 20.91 12.60
CA ASP A 338 -19.52 20.74 13.97
C ASP A 338 -17.99 20.82 13.99
N GLY A 339 -17.47 22.01 14.29
CA GLY A 339 -16.04 22.27 14.41
C GLY A 339 -15.34 21.42 15.47
N GLY A 340 -16.06 20.95 16.50
CA GLY A 340 -15.51 20.05 17.52
C GLY A 340 -15.23 18.65 16.97
N ARG A 341 -16.14 18.12 16.14
CA ARG A 341 -15.92 16.88 15.38
C ARG A 341 -14.78 17.06 14.37
N VAL A 342 -14.77 18.13 13.58
CA VAL A 342 -13.69 18.43 12.62
C VAL A 342 -12.32 18.46 13.31
N ALA A 343 -12.19 19.20 14.41
CA ALA A 343 -10.94 19.30 15.17
C ALA A 343 -10.48 17.94 15.75
N ARG A 344 -11.40 17.08 16.19
CA ARG A 344 -11.09 15.72 16.66
C ARG A 344 -10.54 14.85 15.53
N TYR A 345 -11.11 14.92 14.33
CA TYR A 345 -10.62 14.16 13.17
C TYR A 345 -9.30 14.72 12.61
N LEU A 346 -9.10 16.05 12.56
CA LEU A 346 -7.78 16.63 12.25
C LEU A 346 -6.71 16.16 13.25
N LYS A 347 -7.02 16.15 14.56
CA LYS A 347 -6.10 15.66 15.60
C LYS A 347 -5.75 14.17 15.43
N SER A 348 -6.69 13.36 14.93
CA SER A 348 -6.46 11.93 14.65
C SER A 348 -5.69 11.69 13.34
N GLY A 349 -5.99 12.45 12.29
CA GLY A 349 -5.32 12.36 10.99
C GLY A 349 -3.96 13.07 10.91
N GLY A 350 -3.69 14.00 11.83
CA GLY A 350 -2.50 14.87 11.82
C GLY A 350 -1.15 14.14 11.79
N LEU A 351 -1.09 12.90 12.32
CA LEU A 351 0.09 12.04 12.20
C LEU A 351 0.36 11.65 10.74
N LEU A 352 -0.66 11.24 9.99
CA LEU A 352 -0.55 10.91 8.57
C LEU A 352 -0.33 12.15 7.69
N MET A 353 -0.87 13.31 8.10
CA MET A 353 -0.57 14.60 7.47
C MET A 353 0.91 14.95 7.66
N GLY A 354 1.44 14.84 8.88
CA GLY A 354 2.85 15.08 9.19
C GLY A 354 3.81 14.13 8.44
N ARG A 355 3.45 12.84 8.32
CA ARG A 355 4.16 11.88 7.46
C ARG A 355 4.22 12.40 6.01
N THR A 356 3.07 12.73 5.45
CA THR A 356 2.93 13.13 4.04
C THR A 356 3.68 14.44 3.75
N LEU A 357 3.56 15.42 4.65
CA LEU A 357 4.26 16.70 4.53
C LEU A 357 5.79 16.54 4.60
N ALA A 358 6.32 15.65 5.46
CA ALA A 358 7.75 15.39 5.52
C ALA A 358 8.32 14.83 4.20
N VAL A 359 7.56 13.93 3.53
CA VAL A 359 7.92 13.43 2.19
C VAL A 359 7.89 14.58 1.17
N LEU A 360 6.78 15.34 1.13
CA LEU A 360 6.58 16.39 0.14
C LEU A 360 7.58 17.54 0.27
N VAL A 361 7.90 17.99 1.50
CA VAL A 361 8.90 19.03 1.74
C VAL A 361 10.29 18.55 1.29
N THR A 362 10.67 17.31 1.59
CA THR A 362 11.99 16.77 1.16
C THR A 362 12.09 16.67 -0.36
N LEU A 363 11.04 16.22 -1.05
CA LEU A 363 11.01 16.14 -2.52
C LEU A 363 10.95 17.54 -3.18
N THR A 364 10.18 18.47 -2.62
CA THR A 364 10.09 19.84 -3.15
C THR A 364 11.41 20.59 -2.94
N LEU A 365 12.07 20.38 -1.79
CA LEU A 365 13.40 20.91 -1.53
C LEU A 365 14.43 20.33 -2.52
N ALA A 366 14.40 19.03 -2.80
CA ALA A 366 15.25 18.42 -3.83
C ALA A 366 14.97 19.03 -5.22
N THR A 367 13.71 19.32 -5.55
CA THR A 367 13.32 20.01 -6.79
C THR A 367 13.86 21.45 -6.84
N SER A 368 13.71 22.22 -5.76
CA SER A 368 14.27 23.58 -5.64
C SER A 368 15.79 23.57 -5.76
N MET A 369 16.46 22.60 -5.14
CA MET A 369 17.91 22.47 -5.25
C MET A 369 18.34 22.15 -6.69
N ALA A 370 17.64 21.26 -7.41
CA ALA A 370 17.90 21.01 -8.83
C ALA A 370 17.60 22.22 -9.73
N ALA A 371 16.53 22.97 -9.46
CA ALA A 371 16.17 24.18 -10.20
C ALA A 371 17.22 25.29 -10.10
N ARG A 372 17.96 25.35 -8.99
CA ARG A 372 19.04 26.32 -8.74
C ARG A 372 20.33 26.02 -9.50
N GLU A 373 20.52 24.78 -9.96
CA GLU A 373 21.62 24.39 -10.86
C GLU A 373 21.42 24.92 -12.30
N GLY A 374 20.17 25.27 -12.65
CA GLY A 374 19.80 25.81 -13.95
C GLY A 374 18.86 24.92 -14.77
N THR A 375 18.46 25.43 -15.92
CA THR A 375 17.39 24.86 -16.75
C THR A 375 17.65 23.45 -17.25
N VAL A 376 18.78 23.21 -17.92
CA VAL A 376 19.12 21.87 -18.46
C VAL A 376 19.34 20.83 -17.34
N PRO A 377 20.06 21.13 -16.24
CA PRO A 377 20.09 20.29 -15.04
C PRO A 377 18.70 19.91 -14.50
N MET A 378 17.79 20.88 -14.39
CA MET A 378 16.44 20.67 -13.86
C MET A 378 15.53 19.87 -14.83
N ALA A 379 15.69 20.03 -16.14
CA ALA A 379 15.00 19.22 -17.15
C ALA A 379 15.41 17.74 -17.05
N GLY A 380 16.71 17.45 -16.96
CA GLY A 380 17.20 16.08 -16.77
C GLY A 380 16.83 15.50 -15.39
N TYR A 381 16.76 16.34 -14.36
CA TYR A 381 16.22 15.96 -13.04
C TYR A 381 14.75 15.52 -13.13
N GLN A 382 13.91 16.27 -13.85
CA GLN A 382 12.48 15.96 -14.01
C GLN A 382 12.26 14.59 -14.67
N ILE A 383 13.00 14.26 -15.74
CA ILE A 383 12.94 12.93 -16.39
C ILE A 383 13.25 11.82 -15.38
N CYS A 384 14.35 11.96 -14.63
CA CYS A 384 14.78 11.00 -13.63
C CYS A 384 13.75 10.79 -12.52
N VAL A 385 13.23 11.86 -11.94
CA VAL A 385 12.24 11.78 -10.85
C VAL A 385 10.90 11.22 -11.35
N GLN A 386 10.48 11.58 -12.56
CA GLN A 386 9.23 11.08 -13.14
C GLN A 386 9.27 9.57 -13.40
N ILE A 387 10.34 9.07 -14.03
CA ILE A 387 10.56 7.63 -14.25
C ILE A 387 10.66 6.90 -12.89
N TRP A 388 11.41 7.47 -11.94
CA TRP A 388 11.61 6.90 -10.60
C TRP A 388 10.30 6.81 -9.79
N LEU A 389 9.46 7.84 -9.81
CA LEU A 389 8.14 7.84 -9.15
C LEU A 389 7.22 6.79 -9.75
N ALA A 390 7.06 6.79 -11.08
CA ALA A 390 6.12 5.92 -11.76
C ALA A 390 6.44 4.43 -11.57
N ILE A 391 7.72 4.06 -11.59
CA ILE A 391 8.16 2.69 -11.34
C ILE A 391 8.13 2.33 -9.86
N SER A 392 8.41 3.28 -8.95
CA SER A 392 8.27 3.06 -7.51
C SER A 392 6.82 2.73 -7.12
N LEU A 393 5.82 3.38 -7.74
CA LEU A 393 4.40 3.16 -7.46
C LEU A 393 3.92 1.74 -7.81
N LEU A 394 4.61 1.02 -8.70
CA LEU A 394 4.35 -0.41 -8.93
C LEU A 394 4.61 -1.25 -7.67
N THR A 395 5.54 -0.82 -6.80
CA THR A 395 5.86 -1.52 -5.53
C THR A 395 4.88 -1.19 -4.41
N ASP A 396 4.14 -0.08 -4.52
CA ASP A 396 3.08 0.30 -3.57
C ASP A 396 1.88 -0.67 -3.64
N ALA A 397 1.60 -1.22 -4.82
CA ALA A 397 0.61 -2.29 -4.99
C ALA A 397 0.95 -3.57 -4.20
N LEU A 398 2.25 -3.90 -4.10
CA LEU A 398 2.72 -5.00 -3.26
C LEU A 398 2.63 -4.65 -1.76
N ALA A 399 2.87 -3.38 -1.40
CA ALA A 399 2.67 -2.88 -0.05
C ALA A 399 1.20 -3.00 0.39
N LEU A 400 0.24 -2.69 -0.49
CA LEU A 400 -1.20 -2.87 -0.25
C LEU A 400 -1.59 -4.35 -0.07
N ALA A 401 -1.01 -5.27 -0.84
CA ALA A 401 -1.22 -6.70 -0.67
C ALA A 401 -0.71 -7.21 0.69
N GLY A 402 0.50 -6.79 1.07
CA GLY A 402 1.07 -7.07 2.39
C GLY A 402 0.25 -6.47 3.54
N GLN A 403 -0.21 -5.23 3.38
CA GLN A 403 -1.10 -4.53 4.32
C GLN A 403 -2.39 -5.33 4.57
N ALA A 404 -3.08 -5.75 3.50
CA ALA A 404 -4.36 -6.45 3.60
C ALA A 404 -4.24 -7.81 4.28
N LEU A 405 -3.25 -8.62 3.87
CA LEU A 405 -3.02 -9.95 4.45
C LEU A 405 -2.58 -9.86 5.91
N LEU A 406 -1.65 -8.94 6.23
CA LEU A 406 -1.17 -8.75 7.60
C LEU A 406 -2.25 -8.22 8.53
N ALA A 407 -3.12 -7.29 8.07
CA ALA A 407 -4.23 -6.81 8.88
C ALA A 407 -5.18 -7.94 9.27
N SER A 408 -5.47 -8.87 8.35
CA SER A 408 -6.32 -10.03 8.63
C SER A 408 -5.66 -11.00 9.62
N SER A 409 -4.41 -11.39 9.39
CA SER A 409 -3.71 -12.36 10.26
C SER A 409 -3.44 -11.79 11.66
N TYR A 410 -3.12 -10.50 11.76
CA TYR A 410 -2.90 -9.80 13.02
C TYR A 410 -4.20 -9.66 13.84
N THR A 411 -5.33 -9.34 13.18
CA THR A 411 -6.65 -9.27 13.84
C THR A 411 -7.10 -10.64 14.37
N LEU A 412 -6.77 -11.72 13.66
CA LEU A 412 -7.02 -13.10 14.09
C LEU A 412 -6.01 -13.62 15.13
N GLN A 413 -5.01 -12.81 15.52
CA GLN A 413 -3.89 -13.19 16.40
C GLN A 413 -3.04 -14.37 15.89
N ASP A 414 -3.09 -14.68 14.59
CA ASP A 414 -2.21 -15.67 13.97
C ASP A 414 -0.84 -15.03 13.71
N TYR A 415 -0.01 -15.08 14.74
CA TYR A 415 1.32 -14.48 14.74
C TYR A 415 2.33 -15.23 13.86
N GLU A 416 2.18 -16.54 13.66
CA GLU A 416 3.04 -17.30 12.73
C GLU A 416 2.70 -16.96 11.28
N HIS A 417 1.41 -16.94 10.91
CA HIS A 417 1.02 -16.53 9.57
C HIS A 417 1.35 -15.05 9.31
N SER A 418 1.14 -14.17 10.28
CA SER A 418 1.59 -12.76 10.21
C SER A 418 3.09 -12.64 9.93
N ARG A 419 3.90 -13.48 10.58
CA ARG A 419 5.36 -13.54 10.37
C ARG A 419 5.72 -14.05 8.96
N GLN A 420 4.98 -15.05 8.45
CA GLN A 420 5.14 -15.56 7.08
C GLN A 420 4.77 -14.51 6.02
N VAL A 421 3.66 -13.79 6.20
CA VAL A 421 3.24 -12.66 5.35
C VAL A 421 4.34 -11.61 5.27
N ILE A 422 4.91 -11.19 6.41
CA ILE A 422 6.00 -10.20 6.47
C ILE A 422 7.23 -10.68 5.68
N TYR A 423 7.73 -11.89 5.96
CA TYR A 423 8.93 -12.38 5.25
C TYR A 423 8.69 -12.59 3.76
N ARG A 424 7.57 -13.21 3.35
CA ARG A 424 7.28 -13.43 1.92
C ARG A 424 7.04 -12.12 1.17
N THR A 425 6.33 -11.14 1.76
CA THR A 425 6.14 -9.82 1.11
C THR A 425 7.47 -9.07 0.96
N LEU A 426 8.36 -9.11 1.98
CA LEU A 426 9.69 -8.50 1.87
C LEU A 426 10.60 -9.21 0.85
N GLN A 427 10.50 -10.54 0.72
CA GLN A 427 11.22 -11.30 -0.32
C GLN A 427 10.75 -10.95 -1.73
N ILE A 428 9.43 -10.93 -1.96
CA ILE A 428 8.84 -10.52 -3.24
C ILE A 428 9.19 -9.04 -3.51
N GLY A 429 9.19 -8.19 -2.49
CA GLY A 429 9.61 -6.79 -2.56
C GLY A 429 11.05 -6.64 -3.05
N LEU A 430 12.00 -7.30 -2.39
CA LEU A 430 13.40 -7.29 -2.81
C LEU A 430 13.60 -7.81 -4.24
N ILE A 431 12.94 -8.92 -4.61
CA ILE A 431 13.02 -9.48 -5.97
C ILE A 431 12.44 -8.52 -7.01
N SER A 432 11.30 -7.89 -6.72
CA SER A 432 10.68 -6.90 -7.61
C SER A 432 11.57 -5.66 -7.76
N GLY A 433 12.14 -5.14 -6.67
CA GLY A 433 13.04 -3.99 -6.70
C GLY A 433 14.35 -4.27 -7.44
N ILE A 434 14.92 -5.49 -7.32
CA ILE A 434 16.08 -5.92 -8.12
C ILE A 434 15.70 -6.06 -9.60
N SER A 435 14.55 -6.65 -9.90
CA SER A 435 14.07 -6.79 -11.30
C SER A 435 13.85 -5.44 -11.96
N LEU A 436 13.21 -4.50 -11.26
CA LEU A 436 13.03 -3.11 -11.71
C LEU A 436 14.36 -2.37 -11.84
N SER A 437 15.31 -2.61 -10.93
CA SER A 437 16.68 -2.08 -11.03
C SER A 437 17.39 -2.53 -12.31
N ILE A 438 17.31 -3.83 -12.66
CA ILE A 438 17.92 -4.38 -13.88
C ILE A 438 17.21 -3.87 -15.14
N ILE A 439 15.87 -3.86 -15.16
CA ILE A 439 15.07 -3.35 -16.28
C ILE A 439 15.40 -1.87 -16.55
N LEU A 440 15.52 -1.05 -15.50
CA LEU A 440 15.95 0.33 -15.63
C LEU A 440 17.42 0.43 -16.06
N PHE A 441 18.35 -0.28 -15.43
CA PHE A 441 19.78 -0.15 -15.75
C PHE A 441 20.08 -0.46 -17.23
N LEU A 442 19.38 -1.44 -17.82
CA LEU A 442 19.51 -1.79 -19.23
C LEU A 442 18.66 -0.89 -20.15
N GLY A 443 17.46 -0.50 -19.71
CA GLY A 443 16.49 0.23 -20.54
C GLY A 443 16.55 1.75 -20.46
N PHE A 444 17.23 2.35 -19.47
CA PHE A 444 17.09 3.77 -19.15
C PHE A 444 17.45 4.70 -20.32
N GLY A 445 18.44 4.36 -21.14
CA GLY A 445 18.79 5.16 -22.32
C GLY A 445 17.68 5.20 -23.39
N ALA A 446 16.87 4.14 -23.49
CA ALA A 446 15.69 4.14 -24.34
C ALA A 446 14.51 4.86 -23.65
N PHE A 447 14.32 4.65 -22.33
CA PHE A 447 13.26 5.33 -21.58
C PHE A 447 13.45 6.85 -21.54
N SER A 448 14.65 7.37 -21.24
CA SER A 448 14.89 8.81 -21.20
C SER A 448 14.73 9.48 -22.56
N GLY A 449 15.13 8.78 -23.64
CA GLY A 449 14.91 9.21 -25.03
C GLY A 449 13.44 9.31 -25.47
N LEU A 450 12.48 8.80 -24.67
CA LEU A 450 11.05 9.06 -24.89
C LEU A 450 10.60 10.42 -24.34
N PHE A 451 11.41 11.10 -23.53
CA PHE A 451 11.04 12.38 -22.91
C PHE A 451 11.63 13.60 -23.60
N SER A 452 12.82 13.48 -24.20
CA SER A 452 13.45 14.61 -24.90
C SER A 452 14.42 14.13 -25.99
N ALA A 453 14.58 14.96 -27.02
CA ALA A 453 15.60 14.83 -28.05
C ALA A 453 16.87 15.66 -27.75
N ASP A 454 16.87 16.46 -26.68
CA ASP A 454 17.99 17.31 -26.27
C ASP A 454 19.12 16.46 -25.67
N ALA A 455 20.28 16.44 -26.33
CA ALA A 455 21.42 15.62 -25.95
C ALA A 455 22.01 16.01 -24.58
N GLU A 456 21.99 17.30 -24.20
CA GLU A 456 22.50 17.75 -22.90
C GLU A 456 21.57 17.30 -21.78
N VAL A 457 20.25 17.43 -21.97
CA VAL A 457 19.23 16.91 -21.03
C VAL A 457 19.35 15.39 -20.87
N LEU A 458 19.59 14.64 -21.94
CA LEU A 458 19.76 13.19 -21.89
C LEU A 458 21.08 12.78 -21.20
N GLU A 459 22.14 13.58 -21.29
CA GLU A 459 23.38 13.36 -20.55
C GLU A 459 23.19 13.63 -19.04
N ILE A 460 22.53 14.73 -18.68
CA ILE A 460 22.13 15.01 -17.29
C ILE A 460 21.26 13.87 -16.75
N ALA A 461 20.24 13.42 -17.50
CA ALA A 461 19.40 12.30 -17.09
C ALA A 461 20.23 11.02 -16.88
N ARG A 462 21.21 10.74 -17.75
CA ARG A 462 22.13 9.59 -17.60
C ARG A 462 22.95 9.65 -16.31
N SER A 463 23.30 10.85 -15.81
CA SER A 463 23.96 11.00 -14.50
C SER A 463 23.08 10.49 -13.34
N GLY A 464 21.75 10.65 -13.46
CA GLY A 464 20.78 10.18 -12.47
C GLY A 464 20.54 8.66 -12.48
N LEU A 465 21.08 7.91 -13.45
CA LEU A 465 20.85 6.46 -13.59
C LEU A 465 21.12 5.67 -12.30
N TRP A 466 22.19 6.00 -11.58
CA TRP A 466 22.55 5.34 -10.32
C TRP A 466 21.54 5.60 -9.19
N PHE A 467 20.88 6.77 -9.20
CA PHE A 467 19.75 7.02 -8.32
C PHE A 467 18.49 6.28 -8.82
N VAL A 468 18.11 6.47 -10.09
CA VAL A 468 16.84 5.96 -10.65
C VAL A 468 16.78 4.43 -10.61
N ALA A 469 17.82 3.73 -11.07
CA ALA A 469 17.89 2.28 -11.08
C ALA A 469 18.39 1.72 -9.74
N GLY A 470 19.45 2.30 -9.17
CA GLY A 470 20.13 1.78 -7.98
C GLY A 470 19.30 1.91 -6.69
N SER A 471 18.35 2.85 -6.61
CA SER A 471 17.45 2.95 -5.46
C SER A 471 16.31 1.92 -5.47
N GLN A 472 15.96 1.28 -6.60
CA GLN A 472 14.75 0.44 -6.67
C GLN A 472 14.65 -0.71 -5.65
N PRO A 473 15.74 -1.44 -5.29
CA PRO A 473 15.69 -2.43 -4.21
C PRO A 473 15.41 -1.81 -2.84
N VAL A 474 15.90 -0.59 -2.61
CA VAL A 474 15.67 0.19 -1.38
C VAL A 474 14.23 0.70 -1.34
N ASN A 475 13.75 1.26 -2.45
CA ASN A 475 12.39 1.77 -2.63
C ASN A 475 11.38 0.66 -2.36
N ALA A 476 11.50 -0.47 -3.06
CA ALA A 476 10.55 -1.58 -2.96
C ALA A 476 10.40 -2.10 -1.53
N LEU A 477 11.52 -2.23 -0.79
CA LEU A 477 11.48 -2.60 0.62
C LEU A 477 10.89 -1.48 1.49
N ALA A 478 11.20 -0.21 1.24
CA ALA A 478 10.65 0.93 2.00
C ALA A 478 9.14 1.08 1.83
N PHE A 479 8.60 0.89 0.62
CA PHE A 479 7.15 0.87 0.37
C PHE A 479 6.49 -0.33 1.03
N VAL A 480 7.05 -1.55 0.87
CA VAL A 480 6.52 -2.75 1.52
C VAL A 480 6.45 -2.57 3.04
N VAL A 481 7.51 -2.07 3.70
CA VAL A 481 7.49 -1.89 5.17
C VAL A 481 6.47 -0.86 5.62
N ASP A 482 6.27 0.25 4.87
CA ASP A 482 5.20 1.21 5.17
C ASP A 482 3.80 0.55 5.08
N GLY A 483 3.56 -0.30 4.09
CA GLY A 483 2.32 -1.10 4.00
C GLY A 483 2.14 -2.08 5.17
N LEU A 484 3.22 -2.73 5.61
CA LEU A 484 3.19 -3.61 6.80
C LEU A 484 2.88 -2.81 8.08
N TYR A 485 3.39 -1.58 8.24
CA TYR A 485 3.00 -0.71 9.36
C TYR A 485 1.50 -0.36 9.33
N TYR A 486 0.95 -0.08 8.15
CA TYR A 486 -0.47 0.22 8.00
C TYR A 486 -1.33 -1.01 8.26
N GLY A 487 -0.85 -2.22 7.93
CA GLY A 487 -1.51 -3.49 8.25
C GLY A 487 -1.72 -3.70 9.75
N VAL A 488 -0.74 -3.30 10.57
CA VAL A 488 -0.84 -3.34 12.06
C VAL A 488 -1.26 -2.00 12.69
N SER A 489 -1.71 -1.03 11.87
CA SER A 489 -2.14 0.31 12.30
C SER A 489 -1.11 1.13 13.11
N ASP A 490 0.19 0.94 12.89
CA ASP A 490 1.28 1.64 13.59
C ASP A 490 1.57 3.04 13.01
N PHE A 491 0.50 3.80 12.78
CA PHE A 491 0.54 5.12 12.16
C PHE A 491 1.36 6.14 12.97
N GLY A 492 1.44 5.96 14.29
CA GLY A 492 2.28 6.77 15.16
C GLY A 492 3.77 6.63 14.84
N TYR A 493 4.29 5.40 14.73
CA TYR A 493 5.69 5.20 14.34
C TYR A 493 5.94 5.68 12.91
N ALA A 494 5.05 5.33 11.97
CA ALA A 494 5.17 5.74 10.56
C ALA A 494 5.17 7.27 10.36
N ALA A 495 4.55 8.03 11.27
CA ALA A 495 4.61 9.49 11.28
C ALA A 495 5.93 10.04 11.84
N TYR A 496 6.28 9.70 13.09
CA TYR A 496 7.46 10.26 13.75
C TYR A 496 8.77 9.86 13.05
N SER A 497 8.86 8.63 12.53
CA SER A 497 10.01 8.19 11.74
C SER A 497 10.15 8.98 10.44
N MET A 498 9.07 9.17 9.67
CA MET A 498 9.13 9.92 8.41
C MET A 498 9.49 11.39 8.60
N VAL A 499 9.00 12.03 9.67
CA VAL A 499 9.38 13.40 10.03
C VAL A 499 10.88 13.49 10.33
N LEU A 500 11.42 12.56 11.13
CA LEU A 500 12.85 12.51 11.43
C LEU A 500 13.71 12.25 10.18
N VAL A 501 13.29 11.29 9.34
CA VAL A 501 13.95 10.94 8.07
C VAL A 501 13.95 12.12 7.11
N GLY A 502 12.81 12.80 6.95
CA GLY A 502 12.67 13.99 6.11
C GLY A 502 13.54 15.15 6.59
N LEU A 503 13.57 15.42 7.90
CA LEU A 503 14.42 16.47 8.49
C LEU A 503 15.92 16.21 8.26
N ILE A 504 16.39 14.98 8.50
CA ILE A 504 17.81 14.61 8.27
C ILE A 504 18.17 14.73 6.79
N SER A 505 17.28 14.26 5.90
CA SER A 505 17.52 14.28 4.45
C SER A 505 17.46 15.70 3.88
N SER A 506 16.56 16.55 4.39
CA SER A 506 16.45 17.96 4.03
C SER A 506 17.67 18.76 4.49
N LEU A 507 18.18 18.49 5.70
CA LEU A 507 19.43 19.09 6.17
C LEU A 507 20.63 18.66 5.31
N TYR A 508 20.69 17.38 4.92
CA TYR A 508 21.71 16.88 4.01
C TYR A 508 21.64 17.59 2.64
N LEU A 509 20.45 17.72 2.04
CA LEU A 509 20.24 18.44 0.77
C LEU A 509 20.72 19.90 0.86
N LEU A 510 20.40 20.61 1.94
CA LEU A 510 20.82 22.00 2.16
C LEU A 510 22.33 22.18 2.36
N VAL A 511 23.03 21.19 2.93
CA VAL A 511 24.48 21.28 3.22
C VAL A 511 25.33 20.75 2.06
N VAL A 512 24.90 19.66 1.40
CA VAL A 512 25.72 18.95 0.42
C VAL A 512 25.49 19.47 -1.01
N THR A 513 24.25 19.78 -1.41
CA THR A 513 24.01 20.25 -2.79
C THR A 513 24.81 21.49 -3.15
N PRO A 514 24.91 22.56 -2.33
CA PRO A 514 25.67 23.75 -2.68
C PRO A 514 27.18 23.54 -2.89
N ALA A 515 27.73 22.36 -2.54
CA ALA A 515 29.13 22.00 -2.75
C ALA A 515 29.35 20.93 -3.85
N PHE A 516 28.32 20.17 -4.22
CA PHE A 516 28.43 19.03 -5.15
C PHE A 516 27.45 19.11 -6.35
N GLY A 517 26.60 20.14 -6.40
CA GLY A 517 25.60 20.33 -7.45
C GLY A 517 24.57 19.21 -7.51
N LEU A 518 23.98 18.99 -8.70
CA LEU A 518 22.97 17.95 -8.95
C LEU A 518 23.30 16.54 -8.37
N PRO A 519 24.55 16.02 -8.41
CA PRO A 519 24.96 14.81 -7.67
C PRO A 519 24.60 14.80 -6.18
N GLY A 520 24.66 15.96 -5.50
CA GLY A 520 24.22 16.12 -4.11
C GLY A 520 22.71 16.00 -3.91
N VAL A 521 21.92 16.35 -4.92
CA VAL A 521 20.46 16.08 -4.93
C VAL A 521 20.22 14.58 -5.05
N TRP A 522 20.93 13.89 -5.95
CA TRP A 522 20.82 12.44 -6.12
C TRP A 522 21.22 11.66 -4.87
N SER A 523 22.32 12.02 -4.21
CA SER A 523 22.72 11.37 -2.95
C SER A 523 21.75 11.70 -1.80
N GLY A 524 21.17 12.90 -1.77
CA GLY A 524 20.16 13.28 -0.77
C GLY A 524 18.83 12.53 -0.92
N LEU A 525 18.35 12.34 -2.15
CA LEU A 525 17.16 11.51 -2.43
C LEU A 525 17.41 10.01 -2.17
N PHE A 526 18.62 9.51 -2.47
CA PHE A 526 19.01 8.15 -2.12
C PHE A 526 19.09 7.95 -0.60
N LEU A 527 19.68 8.91 0.12
CA LEU A 527 19.75 8.93 1.57
C LEU A 527 18.35 8.92 2.21
N PHE A 528 17.41 9.69 1.67
CA PHE A 528 16.02 9.71 2.14
C PHE A 528 15.37 8.32 2.11
N MET A 529 15.48 7.60 0.98
CA MET A 529 14.92 6.24 0.89
C MET A 529 15.70 5.22 1.73
N MET A 530 17.03 5.35 1.83
CA MET A 530 17.84 4.51 2.72
C MET A 530 17.46 4.69 4.20
N LEU A 531 17.30 5.93 4.67
CA LEU A 531 16.89 6.23 6.04
C LEU A 531 15.46 5.76 6.32
N ARG A 532 14.54 5.89 5.36
CA ARG A 532 13.18 5.33 5.42
C ARG A 532 13.21 3.79 5.57
N LEU A 533 14.04 3.10 4.79
CA LEU A 533 14.23 1.65 4.91
C LEU A 533 14.89 1.24 6.25
N ILE A 534 15.87 2.01 6.74
CA ILE A 534 16.55 1.73 8.02
C ILE A 534 15.57 1.87 9.19
N ALA A 535 14.76 2.93 9.23
CA ALA A 535 13.65 3.05 10.18
C ALA A 535 12.67 1.88 10.03
N GLY A 536 12.33 1.54 8.79
CA GLY A 536 11.63 0.33 8.34
C GLY A 536 12.02 -0.93 9.12
N ILE A 537 13.26 -1.39 8.86
CA ILE A 537 13.84 -2.60 9.42
C ILE A 537 14.04 -2.48 10.94
N TRP A 538 14.41 -1.30 11.45
CA TRP A 538 14.60 -1.07 12.88
C TRP A 538 13.33 -1.37 13.67
N ARG A 539 12.17 -0.84 13.26
CA ARG A 539 10.88 -1.09 13.95
C ARG A 539 10.53 -2.57 13.99
N LEU A 540 10.69 -3.29 12.87
CA LEU A 540 10.49 -4.74 12.77
C LEU A 540 11.41 -5.54 13.70
N GLY A 541 12.60 -5.00 14.04
CA GLY A 541 13.51 -5.58 15.04
C GLY A 541 13.20 -5.20 16.50
N THR A 542 12.34 -4.21 16.77
CA THR A 542 12.04 -3.75 18.14
C THR A 542 11.01 -4.61 18.88
N LYS A 543 10.95 -4.45 20.21
CA LYS A 543 10.28 -5.38 21.14
C LYS A 543 8.79 -5.63 20.89
N SER A 544 8.06 -4.75 20.19
CA SER A 544 6.67 -5.03 19.80
C SER A 544 6.55 -6.22 18.83
N PHE A 545 7.44 -6.36 17.85
CA PHE A 545 7.52 -7.58 17.02
C PHE A 545 8.26 -8.73 17.72
N LYS A 546 8.93 -8.45 18.85
CA LYS A 546 9.58 -9.46 19.69
C LYS A 546 8.65 -10.07 20.75
N LEU A 547 7.45 -9.52 20.93
CA LEU A 547 6.36 -10.21 21.62
C LEU A 547 5.88 -11.42 20.81
N LEU A 548 5.81 -11.32 19.48
CA LEU A 548 5.64 -12.50 18.61
C LEU A 548 6.76 -13.51 18.87
N GLU A 549 8.04 -13.10 18.85
CA GLU A 549 9.15 -14.04 19.11
C GLU A 549 9.09 -14.70 20.51
N LEU A 550 8.57 -14.00 21.53
CA LEU A 550 8.43 -14.56 22.89
C LEU A 550 7.23 -15.49 23.04
N GLN A 551 6.16 -15.31 22.24
CA GLN A 551 5.06 -16.28 22.13
C GLN A 551 5.40 -17.46 21.22
N LEU A 552 6.50 -17.36 20.46
CA LEU A 552 6.93 -18.32 19.43
C LEU A 552 8.32 -18.90 19.71
N ALA A 553 8.82 -18.78 20.95
CA ALA A 553 9.83 -19.67 21.47
C ALA A 553 9.21 -21.06 21.57
N PRO A 554 9.70 -22.09 20.85
CA PRO A 554 9.14 -23.43 20.96
C PRO A 554 9.34 -23.90 22.40
N LEU A 555 8.26 -24.41 23.01
CA LEU A 555 8.36 -25.19 24.24
C LEU A 555 9.12 -26.48 23.91
N GLN A 556 10.45 -26.41 23.99
CA GLN A 556 11.31 -27.57 24.10
C GLN A 556 11.02 -28.25 25.43
N CYS A 557 9.96 -29.08 25.47
CA CYS A 557 9.72 -30.01 26.54
C CYS A 557 10.96 -30.88 26.69
N ASN A 558 11.76 -30.58 27.71
CA ASN A 558 13.10 -31.12 27.87
C ASN A 558 13.00 -32.59 28.31
N SER A 559 12.91 -33.49 27.33
CA SER A 559 12.45 -34.88 27.50
C SER A 559 13.40 -35.80 28.26
N GLN A 560 14.44 -35.25 28.89
CA GLN A 560 15.40 -35.98 29.73
C GLN A 560 15.13 -35.86 31.24
N GLN A 561 14.20 -35.01 31.70
CA GLN A 561 13.85 -34.91 33.13
C GLN A 561 12.69 -35.81 33.58
N PHE A 562 12.03 -36.54 32.67
CA PHE A 562 10.85 -37.37 32.99
C PHE A 562 11.11 -38.88 33.07
N GLN A 563 12.38 -39.30 33.19
CA GLN A 563 12.79 -40.72 33.17
C GLN A 563 13.41 -41.24 34.47
N SER A 564 13.48 -40.43 35.53
CA SER A 564 14.06 -40.79 36.84
C SER A 564 13.07 -40.71 38.01
N MET A 565 11.76 -40.72 37.75
CA MET A 565 10.72 -40.58 38.78
C MET A 565 9.51 -41.47 38.48
N SER A 566 9.74 -42.78 38.53
CA SER A 566 8.77 -43.83 38.17
C SER A 566 8.80 -45.04 39.13
N ASP A 567 9.03 -44.81 40.43
CA ASP A 567 9.03 -45.85 41.48
C ASP A 567 8.42 -45.36 42.81
N SER A 568 7.16 -44.93 42.79
CA SER A 568 6.28 -44.88 43.99
C SER A 568 4.81 -44.65 43.60
N PRO A 569 3.83 -45.30 44.26
CA PRO A 569 2.41 -45.12 43.97
C PRO A 569 1.80 -43.91 44.70
N PRO A 570 1.11 -42.97 44.01
CA PRO A 570 0.32 -41.94 44.67
C PRO A 570 -1.04 -42.50 45.16
N GLN A 571 -1.44 -42.12 46.36
CA GLN A 571 -2.81 -42.35 46.86
C GLN A 571 -3.80 -41.42 46.14
N TYR A 572 -4.97 -41.94 45.77
CA TYR A 572 -6.07 -41.14 45.21
C TYR A 572 -7.05 -40.70 46.29
N SER A 573 -7.47 -39.43 46.24
CA SER A 573 -8.67 -38.93 46.93
C SER A 573 -9.51 -38.10 45.95
N PRO A 574 -10.84 -38.32 45.87
CA PRO A 574 -11.69 -37.59 44.93
C PRO A 574 -12.13 -36.24 45.49
N ILE A 575 -11.94 -35.17 44.73
CA ILE A 575 -12.55 -33.85 44.98
C ILE A 575 -13.56 -33.59 43.86
N SER A 576 -14.85 -33.51 44.22
CA SER A 576 -15.94 -33.30 43.26
C SER A 576 -16.26 -31.82 43.10
N ILE A 577 -16.00 -31.25 41.92
CA ILE A 577 -16.37 -29.86 41.58
C ILE A 577 -17.67 -29.89 40.79
N THR A 578 -18.73 -29.26 41.30
CA THR A 578 -20.05 -29.21 40.64
C THR A 578 -20.21 -27.88 39.90
N ILE A 579 -20.28 -27.91 38.57
CA ILE A 579 -20.58 -26.73 37.76
C ILE A 579 -22.11 -26.62 37.58
N LYS A 580 -22.70 -25.55 38.10
CA LYS A 580 -24.13 -25.26 37.96
C LYS A 580 -24.37 -24.52 36.64
N ILE A 581 -25.03 -25.18 35.69
CA ILE A 581 -25.52 -24.55 34.45
C ILE A 581 -27.03 -24.35 34.61
N GLU A 582 -27.47 -23.09 34.56
CA GLU A 582 -28.88 -22.72 34.51
C GLU A 582 -29.30 -22.48 33.05
N MET A 583 -30.45 -23.02 32.67
CA MET A 583 -31.06 -22.82 31.35
C MET A 583 -32.54 -22.53 31.55
N GLU A 584 -32.94 -21.29 31.30
CA GLU A 584 -34.34 -20.87 31.40
C GLU A 584 -35.17 -21.39 30.21
N GLY A 585 -36.49 -21.53 30.41
CA GLY A 585 -37.44 -21.87 29.34
C GLY A 585 -37.49 -23.35 28.88
N CYS A 586 -36.78 -24.27 29.53
CA CYS A 586 -36.73 -25.69 29.15
C CYS A 586 -37.60 -26.58 30.07
N THR A 587 -38.30 -27.60 29.54
CA THR A 587 -39.16 -28.45 30.38
C THR A 587 -38.36 -29.49 31.18
N GLN A 588 -38.93 -29.95 32.30
CA GLN A 588 -38.22 -30.73 33.32
C GLN A 588 -37.66 -32.07 32.79
N GLU A 589 -38.35 -32.71 31.84
CA GLU A 589 -37.84 -33.90 31.13
C GLU A 589 -36.59 -33.59 30.28
N GLN A 590 -36.59 -32.48 29.53
CA GLN A 590 -35.51 -32.10 28.62
C GLN A 590 -34.20 -31.86 29.39
N ALA A 591 -34.28 -31.19 30.56
CA ALA A 591 -33.14 -31.04 31.46
C ALA A 591 -32.60 -32.39 31.97
N SER A 592 -33.48 -33.35 32.27
CA SER A 592 -33.08 -34.70 32.73
C SER A 592 -32.38 -35.54 31.64
N ALA A 593 -32.76 -35.33 30.37
CA ALA A 593 -32.17 -36.01 29.23
C ALA A 593 -30.79 -35.45 28.86
N TYR A 594 -30.59 -34.13 29.03
CA TYR A 594 -29.30 -33.48 28.79
C TYR A 594 -28.28 -33.83 29.89
N ARG A 595 -28.69 -33.80 31.17
CA ARG A 595 -27.82 -34.12 32.30
C ARG A 595 -27.25 -35.55 32.24
N ARG A 596 -28.02 -36.51 31.72
CA ARG A 596 -27.57 -37.92 31.50
C ARG A 596 -26.65 -38.14 30.30
N ARG A 597 -26.27 -37.11 29.53
CA ARG A 597 -25.42 -37.26 28.34
C ARG A 597 -24.01 -36.69 28.45
N ASN A 598 -23.76 -35.76 29.36
CA ASN A 598 -22.55 -34.93 29.36
C ASN A 598 -21.66 -35.11 30.62
N GLU A 599 -21.81 -36.19 31.38
CA GLU A 599 -20.85 -36.55 32.44
C GLU A 599 -19.50 -36.92 31.83
N THR A 600 -18.60 -35.92 31.75
CA THR A 600 -17.27 -36.05 31.14
C THR A 600 -16.21 -35.91 32.23
N THR A 601 -15.70 -37.03 32.74
CA THR A 601 -14.70 -37.04 33.82
C THR A 601 -13.35 -36.54 33.32
N MET A 602 -13.04 -35.27 33.55
CA MET A 602 -11.68 -34.73 33.34
C MET A 602 -10.75 -35.11 34.49
N TYR A 603 -9.73 -35.91 34.18
CA TYR A 603 -8.57 -36.09 35.05
C TYR A 603 -7.58 -34.94 34.85
N VAL A 604 -7.59 -33.97 35.75
CA VAL A 604 -6.58 -32.90 35.76
C VAL A 604 -5.29 -33.45 36.34
N LYS A 605 -4.24 -33.53 35.52
CA LYS A 605 -2.87 -33.77 36.01
C LYS A 605 -2.34 -32.47 36.62
N LYS A 606 -1.74 -32.58 37.81
CA LYS A 606 -1.16 -31.46 38.55
C LYS A 606 0.25 -31.12 38.06
#